data_AF-A0A922DFA2-F1
#
_entry.id   AF-A0A922DFA2-F1
#
_cell.length_a   1.000
_cell.length_b   1.000
_cell.length_c   1.000
_cell.angle_alpha   90.00
_cell.angle_beta   90.00
_cell.angle_gamma   90.00
#
_symmetry.space_group_name_H-M   'P 1'
#
loop_
_entity.id
_entity.type
_entity.pdbx_description
1 polymer ?
#
loop_
_entity_poly.entity_id
_entity_poly.type
_entity_poly.pdbx_seq_one_letter_code
_entity_poly.pdbx_strand_id
1 'polypeptide(L)'
;MKDRNFWGSAYTTRFALPYLGESRGKIIALASAPWLPTPRMSFYNESKAAIVIFYETLRVEIGPEIRVTIVTPGFIESEMTQGKFLLKEGKMREVDQDLRDVQLSAIPVETAGACAAAIVKSACRGDRYLTEPAWFKVIYFWKVFFPEVIEWCYRLMYMNSSPQEAPSKKILDLTGAKNILYPSTLHTSEIKTD
;
A
#
# COMPACT_ATOMS: atom_id res chain seq x y z
N MET A 1 -4.52 7.28 14.04
CA MET A 1 -4.44 6.50 12.77
C MET A 1 -4.80 5.02 12.97
N LYS A 2 -4.23 4.33 13.98
CA LYS A 2 -4.46 2.90 14.28
C LYS A 2 -5.93 2.46 14.34
N ASP A 3 -6.80 3.31 14.90
CA ASP A 3 -8.17 2.92 15.24
C ASP A 3 -9.13 2.95 14.04
N ARG A 4 -9.02 3.95 13.15
CA ARG A 4 -10.01 4.17 12.09
C ARG A 4 -9.96 3.15 10.95
N ASN A 5 -8.77 2.81 10.46
CA ASN A 5 -8.63 1.97 9.26
C ASN A 5 -9.12 0.54 9.49
N PHE A 6 -8.81 -0.02 10.66
CA PHE A 6 -9.19 -1.38 11.00
C PHE A 6 -10.65 -1.49 11.43
N TRP A 7 -11.04 -0.71 12.45
CA TRP A 7 -12.39 -0.81 13.00
C TRP A 7 -13.47 -0.37 12.02
N GLY A 8 -13.18 0.60 11.14
CA GLY A 8 -14.11 0.96 10.07
C GLY A 8 -14.48 -0.26 9.22
N SER A 9 -13.48 -0.99 8.74
CA SER A 9 -13.69 -2.22 7.96
C SER A 9 -14.36 -3.34 8.78
N ALA A 10 -13.94 -3.55 10.03
CA ALA A 10 -14.50 -4.59 10.90
C ALA A 10 -15.98 -4.35 11.23
N TYR A 11 -16.35 -3.13 11.63
CA TYR A 11 -17.74 -2.77 11.93
C TYR A 11 -18.62 -2.83 10.68
N THR A 12 -18.20 -2.24 9.57
CA THR A 12 -18.97 -2.32 8.31
C THR A 12 -19.19 -3.77 7.89
N THR A 13 -18.17 -4.62 8.00
CA THR A 13 -18.29 -6.04 7.68
C THR A 13 -19.31 -6.71 8.58
N ARG A 14 -19.21 -6.51 9.91
CA ARG A 14 -20.14 -7.10 10.88
C ARG A 14 -21.60 -6.82 10.55
N PHE A 15 -21.94 -5.58 10.17
CA PHE A 15 -23.31 -5.23 9.82
C PHE A 15 -23.72 -5.72 8.42
N ALA A 16 -22.78 -5.88 7.49
CA ALA A 16 -23.05 -6.37 6.14
C ALA A 16 -23.15 -7.90 6.05
N LEU A 17 -22.55 -8.66 6.99
CA LEU A 17 -22.50 -10.13 6.98
C LEU A 17 -23.84 -10.83 6.71
N PRO A 18 -24.98 -10.51 7.37
CA PRO A 18 -26.23 -11.21 7.11
C PRO A 18 -26.69 -11.06 5.65
N TYR A 19 -26.64 -9.84 5.11
CA TYR A 19 -27.02 -9.54 3.73
C TYR A 19 -26.06 -10.14 2.71
N LEU A 20 -24.77 -10.21 3.04
CA LEU A 20 -23.77 -10.88 2.21
C LEU A 20 -23.99 -12.39 2.18
N GLY A 21 -24.41 -13.00 3.28
CA GLY A 21 -24.78 -14.42 3.32
C GLY A 21 -25.96 -14.72 2.41
N GLU A 22 -27.05 -13.96 2.55
CA GLU A 22 -28.26 -14.12 1.72
C GLU A 22 -27.98 -13.95 0.22
N SER A 23 -27.17 -12.96 -0.14
CA SER A 23 -26.85 -12.65 -1.54
C SER A 23 -25.68 -13.46 -2.12
N ARG A 24 -25.02 -14.30 -1.31
CA ARG A 24 -23.73 -14.95 -1.66
C ARG A 24 -22.70 -13.93 -2.16
N GLY A 25 -22.63 -12.82 -1.43
CA GLY A 25 -21.87 -11.64 -1.75
C GLY A 25 -20.36 -11.83 -1.62
N LYS A 26 -19.64 -10.71 -1.80
CA LYS A 26 -18.18 -10.67 -1.76
C LYS A 26 -17.69 -9.53 -0.90
N ILE A 27 -16.63 -9.78 -0.15
CA ILE A 27 -15.90 -8.79 0.64
C ILE A 27 -14.55 -8.54 -0.04
N ILE A 28 -14.26 -7.28 -0.34
CA ILE A 28 -12.97 -6.85 -0.88
C ILE A 28 -12.24 -6.05 0.21
N ALA A 29 -11.25 -6.68 0.83
CA ALA A 29 -10.49 -6.08 1.92
C ALA A 29 -9.25 -5.35 1.37
N LEU A 30 -9.29 -4.02 1.41
CA LEU A 30 -8.17 -3.17 0.98
C LEU A 30 -7.11 -3.06 2.09
N ALA A 31 -6.12 -3.94 2.04
CA ALA A 31 -4.95 -3.87 2.90
C ALA A 31 -3.87 -2.97 2.28
N SER A 32 -2.64 -3.47 2.22
CA SER A 32 -1.44 -2.94 1.56
C SER A 32 -0.48 -4.14 1.42
N ALA A 33 0.82 -3.92 1.25
CA ALA A 33 1.85 -4.94 1.37
C ALA A 33 2.54 -4.89 2.76
N PRO A 34 1.84 -5.11 3.90
CA PRO A 34 2.39 -4.90 5.25
C PRO A 34 3.54 -5.85 5.60
N TRP A 35 3.71 -6.94 4.85
CA TRP A 35 4.85 -7.86 4.97
C TRP A 35 6.18 -7.20 4.59
N LEU A 36 6.15 -6.11 3.83
CA LEU A 36 7.33 -5.35 3.48
C LEU A 36 7.60 -4.30 4.58
N PRO A 37 8.72 -4.40 5.33
CA PRO A 37 8.98 -3.55 6.50
C PRO A 37 9.49 -2.17 6.08
N THR A 38 8.65 -1.39 5.43
CA THR A 38 9.00 -0.07 4.91
C THR A 38 9.31 0.90 6.06
N PRO A 39 10.50 1.53 6.08
CA PRO A 39 10.86 2.50 7.12
C PRO A 39 9.85 3.64 7.23
N ARG A 40 9.72 4.21 8.44
CA ARG A 40 8.85 5.35 8.79
C ARG A 40 7.34 5.09 8.67
N MET A 41 6.93 3.86 8.31
CA MET A 41 5.53 3.47 8.10
C MET A 41 5.03 2.46 9.14
N SER A 42 5.69 2.29 10.29
CA SER A 42 5.39 1.21 11.25
C SER A 42 3.92 1.17 11.69
N PHE A 43 3.33 2.31 12.05
CA PHE A 43 1.90 2.37 12.45
C PHE A 43 0.95 2.05 11.30
N TYR A 44 1.30 2.47 10.09
CA TYR A 44 0.53 2.16 8.88
C TYR A 44 0.59 0.66 8.59
N ASN A 45 1.80 0.09 8.57
CA ASN A 45 2.04 -1.33 8.34
C ASN A 45 1.30 -2.20 9.36
N GLU A 46 1.35 -1.85 10.64
CA GLU A 46 0.60 -2.56 11.68
C GLU A 46 -0.91 -2.56 11.40
N SER A 47 -1.49 -1.39 11.06
CA SER A 47 -2.92 -1.31 10.76
C SER A 47 -3.33 -2.13 9.53
N LYS A 48 -2.46 -2.21 8.52
CA LYS A 48 -2.70 -2.99 7.30
C LYS A 48 -2.47 -4.49 7.52
N ALA A 49 -1.52 -4.88 8.39
CA ALA A 49 -1.34 -6.26 8.82
C ALA A 49 -2.57 -6.77 9.59
N ALA A 50 -3.15 -5.95 10.47
CA ALA A 50 -4.36 -6.29 11.20
C ALA A 50 -5.54 -6.60 10.26
N ILE A 51 -5.72 -5.83 9.18
CA ILE A 51 -6.72 -6.10 8.13
C ILE A 51 -6.48 -7.48 7.49
N VAL A 52 -5.22 -7.80 7.11
CA VAL A 52 -4.90 -9.09 6.48
C VAL A 52 -5.30 -10.25 7.39
N ILE A 53 -4.79 -10.27 8.62
CA ILE A 53 -5.07 -11.38 9.56
C ILE A 53 -6.55 -11.46 9.90
N PHE A 54 -7.23 -10.34 10.12
CA PHE A 54 -8.66 -10.34 10.41
C PHE A 54 -9.50 -10.94 9.29
N TYR A 55 -9.26 -10.54 8.03
CA TYR A 55 -10.03 -11.06 6.90
C TYR A 55 -9.62 -12.48 6.49
N GLU A 56 -8.41 -12.92 6.81
CA GLU A 56 -8.01 -14.33 6.70
C GLU A 56 -8.78 -15.19 7.69
N THR A 57 -8.82 -14.80 8.96
CA THR A 57 -9.59 -15.47 10.01
C THR A 57 -11.08 -15.47 9.69
N LEU A 58 -11.64 -14.31 9.34
CA LEU A 58 -13.06 -14.19 9.00
C LEU A 58 -13.44 -15.09 7.82
N ARG A 59 -12.57 -15.21 6.80
CA ARG A 59 -12.81 -16.10 5.66
C ARG A 59 -12.93 -17.58 6.09
N VAL A 60 -12.21 -18.00 7.13
CA VAL A 60 -12.34 -19.34 7.71
C VAL A 60 -13.65 -19.47 8.47
N GLU A 61 -14.02 -18.46 9.25
CA GLU A 61 -15.23 -18.46 10.10
C GLU A 61 -16.54 -18.45 9.28
N ILE A 62 -16.62 -17.67 8.21
CA ILE A 62 -17.85 -17.51 7.42
C ILE A 62 -18.03 -18.57 6.33
N GLY A 63 -17.04 -19.43 6.11
CA GLY A 63 -17.11 -20.49 5.12
C GLY A 63 -17.22 -20.02 3.65
N PRO A 64 -17.62 -20.90 2.71
CA PRO A 64 -17.58 -20.63 1.28
C PRO A 64 -18.74 -19.74 0.76
N GLU A 65 -19.70 -19.40 1.62
CA GLU A 65 -20.91 -18.67 1.24
C GLU A 65 -20.63 -17.21 0.86
N ILE A 66 -19.69 -16.58 1.58
CA ILE A 66 -19.24 -15.21 1.33
C ILE A 66 -17.79 -15.27 0.86
N ARG A 67 -17.52 -14.79 -0.36
CA ARG A 67 -16.13 -14.76 -0.86
C ARG A 67 -15.39 -13.57 -0.29
N VAL A 68 -14.15 -13.77 0.15
CA VAL A 68 -13.30 -12.69 0.64
C VAL A 68 -12.06 -12.61 -0.24
N THR A 69 -11.80 -11.44 -0.84
CA THR A 69 -10.56 -11.14 -1.58
C THR A 69 -9.76 -10.12 -0.78
N ILE A 70 -8.52 -10.47 -0.42
CA ILE A 70 -7.61 -9.54 0.26
C ILE A 70 -6.74 -8.90 -0.81
N VAL A 71 -6.84 -7.58 -0.93
CA VAL A 71 -6.09 -6.79 -1.91
C VAL A 71 -4.91 -6.15 -1.19
N THR A 72 -3.75 -6.25 -1.81
CA THR A 72 -2.47 -5.87 -1.25
C THR A 72 -1.73 -4.98 -2.25
N PRO A 73 -2.16 -3.71 -2.40
CA PRO A 73 -1.51 -2.83 -3.34
C PRO A 73 -0.07 -2.52 -2.90
N GLY A 74 0.83 -2.44 -3.88
CA GLY A 74 2.13 -1.80 -3.75
C GLY A 74 1.98 -0.28 -3.81
N PHE A 75 2.86 0.40 -4.56
CA PHE A 75 2.74 1.84 -4.75
C PHE A 75 1.72 2.16 -5.84
N ILE A 76 0.63 2.82 -5.45
CA ILE A 76 -0.46 3.27 -6.32
C ILE A 76 -0.57 4.78 -6.23
N GLU A 77 -0.77 5.42 -7.38
CA GLU A 77 -1.06 6.84 -7.53
C GLU A 77 -2.22 7.26 -6.61
N SER A 78 -1.88 8.09 -5.61
CA SER A 78 -2.78 8.63 -4.62
C SER A 78 -2.19 9.89 -4.00
N GLU A 79 -2.99 10.62 -3.23
CA GLU A 79 -2.50 11.80 -2.50
C GLU A 79 -1.35 11.46 -1.53
N MET A 80 -1.33 10.23 -1.01
CA MET A 80 -0.26 9.73 -0.14
C MET A 80 1.05 9.59 -0.93
N THR A 81 1.00 8.97 -2.11
CA THR A 81 2.19 8.87 -2.98
C THR A 81 2.55 10.20 -3.64
N GLN A 82 1.65 11.20 -3.65
CA GLN A 82 1.96 12.57 -4.06
C GLN A 82 2.76 13.34 -3.02
N GLY A 83 2.89 12.83 -1.79
CA GLY A 83 3.67 13.46 -0.71
C GLY A 83 2.84 14.15 0.36
N LYS A 84 1.51 13.91 0.43
CA LYS A 84 0.72 14.32 1.59
C LYS A 84 1.03 13.41 2.78
N PHE A 85 1.97 13.84 3.63
CA PHE A 85 2.28 13.17 4.91
C PHE A 85 1.61 13.88 6.09
N LEU A 86 1.16 13.11 7.08
CA LEU A 86 0.66 13.66 8.34
C LEU A 86 1.85 14.03 9.23
N LEU A 87 2.02 15.32 9.54
CA LEU A 87 2.99 15.78 10.52
C LEU A 87 2.53 15.46 11.95
N LYS A 88 3.49 15.36 12.89
CA LYS A 88 3.26 15.03 14.31
C LYS A 88 2.21 15.90 15.02
N GLU A 89 1.92 17.09 14.48
CA GLU A 89 1.03 18.09 15.07
C GLU A 89 -0.40 18.06 14.51
N GLY A 90 -0.76 17.07 13.68
CA GLY A 90 -2.10 16.94 13.11
C GLY A 90 -2.44 18.01 12.05
N LYS A 91 -1.50 18.90 11.73
CA LYS A 91 -1.61 19.84 10.61
C LYS A 91 -1.26 19.12 9.31
N MET A 92 -2.20 19.14 8.36
CA MET A 92 -1.94 18.74 6.97
C MET A 92 -1.49 19.97 6.19
N ARG A 93 -0.18 20.16 5.98
CA ARG A 93 0.38 20.93 4.85
C ARG A 93 1.91 20.89 4.81
N GLU A 94 2.43 20.14 3.84
CA GLU A 94 3.39 20.52 2.79
C GLU A 94 3.64 19.22 2.01
N VAL A 95 3.53 19.26 0.69
CA VAL A 95 3.92 18.12 -0.14
C VAL A 95 5.43 18.04 -0.05
N ASP A 96 5.95 17.19 0.84
CA ASP A 96 7.38 16.97 0.98
C ASP A 96 7.81 15.99 -0.13
N GLN A 97 8.17 16.56 -1.28
CA GLN A 97 8.64 15.81 -2.44
C GLN A 97 9.93 15.04 -2.12
N ASP A 98 10.75 15.54 -1.20
CA ASP A 98 12.00 14.88 -0.82
C ASP A 98 11.73 13.61 -0.02
N LEU A 99 10.85 13.68 0.98
CA LEU A 99 10.41 12.51 1.73
C LEU A 99 9.65 11.52 0.84
N ARG A 100 8.80 12.02 -0.07
CA ARG A 100 8.11 11.19 -1.05
C ARG A 100 9.11 10.44 -1.93
N ASP A 101 10.07 11.14 -2.51
CA ASP A 101 11.02 10.56 -3.45
C ASP A 101 11.98 9.59 -2.76
N VAL A 102 12.34 9.85 -1.50
CA VAL A 102 13.04 8.87 -0.66
C VAL A 102 12.15 7.64 -0.44
N GLN A 103 10.88 7.85 -0.05
CA GLN A 103 9.94 6.77 0.29
C GLN A 103 9.62 5.86 -0.91
N LEU A 104 9.35 6.46 -2.08
CA LEU A 104 9.08 5.77 -3.34
C LEU A 104 10.37 5.18 -3.93
N SER A 105 11.49 5.90 -3.87
CA SER A 105 12.77 5.49 -4.46
C SER A 105 12.61 5.11 -5.95
N ALA A 106 13.47 4.25 -6.50
CA ALA A 106 13.35 3.78 -7.88
C ALA A 106 12.26 2.71 -8.09
N ILE A 107 11.12 2.82 -7.37
CA ILE A 107 10.02 1.86 -7.47
C ILE A 107 8.92 2.41 -8.39
N PRO A 108 8.50 1.66 -9.43
CA PRO A 108 7.38 2.06 -10.28
C PRO A 108 6.09 2.28 -9.47
N VAL A 109 5.35 3.33 -9.81
CA VAL A 109 4.03 3.61 -9.26
C VAL A 109 2.96 3.32 -10.30
N GLU A 110 1.96 2.53 -9.93
CA GLU A 110 0.85 2.15 -10.80
C GLU A 110 -0.28 3.17 -10.72
N THR A 111 -1.06 3.29 -11.80
CA THR A 111 -2.21 4.21 -11.81
C THR A 111 -3.35 3.69 -10.94
N ALA A 112 -4.13 4.61 -10.35
CA ALA A 112 -5.31 4.24 -9.58
C ALA A 112 -6.35 3.48 -10.44
N GLY A 113 -6.49 3.87 -11.72
CA GLY A 113 -7.42 3.24 -12.67
C GLY A 113 -7.05 1.79 -12.98
N ALA A 114 -5.77 1.50 -13.22
CA ALA A 114 -5.31 0.13 -13.45
C ALA A 114 -5.52 -0.75 -12.22
N CYS A 115 -5.19 -0.23 -11.03
CA CYS A 115 -5.41 -0.93 -9.77
C CYS A 115 -6.91 -1.23 -9.53
N ALA A 116 -7.79 -0.26 -9.75
CA ALA A 116 -9.23 -0.45 -9.63
C ALA A 116 -9.75 -1.53 -10.60
N ALA A 117 -9.31 -1.51 -11.86
CA ALA A 117 -9.67 -2.52 -12.85
C ALA A 117 -9.20 -3.92 -12.44
N ALA A 118 -7.97 -4.04 -11.90
CA ALA A 118 -7.43 -5.29 -11.39
C ALA A 118 -8.24 -5.84 -10.20
N ILE A 119 -8.64 -4.96 -9.27
CA ILE A 119 -9.48 -5.31 -8.12
C ILE A 119 -10.83 -5.88 -8.57
N VAL A 120 -11.52 -5.19 -9.48
CA VAL A 120 -12.82 -5.64 -10.01
C VAL A 120 -12.67 -7.00 -10.70
N LYS A 121 -11.65 -7.16 -11.55
CA LYS A 121 -11.38 -8.42 -12.26
C LYS A 121 -11.11 -9.58 -11.29
N SER A 122 -10.33 -9.32 -10.25
CA SER A 122 -10.00 -10.29 -9.20
C SER A 122 -11.22 -10.69 -8.37
N ALA A 123 -12.06 -9.70 -8.02
CA ALA A 123 -13.33 -9.92 -7.35
C ALA A 123 -14.29 -10.77 -8.19
N CYS A 124 -14.38 -10.52 -9.51
CA CYS A 124 -15.16 -11.32 -10.45
C CYS A 124 -14.68 -12.77 -10.50
N ARG A 125 -13.36 -12.99 -10.61
CA ARG A 125 -12.74 -14.33 -10.62
C ARG A 125 -12.91 -15.07 -9.29
N GLY A 126 -13.05 -14.34 -8.18
CA GLY A 126 -13.16 -14.90 -6.84
C GLY A 126 -11.81 -15.28 -6.23
N ASP A 127 -10.76 -14.50 -6.55
CA ASP A 127 -9.44 -14.76 -5.98
C ASP A 127 -9.44 -14.53 -4.48
N ARG A 128 -8.59 -15.28 -3.79
CA ARG A 128 -8.32 -15.06 -2.36
C ARG A 128 -7.41 -13.86 -2.12
N TYR A 129 -6.46 -13.63 -3.02
CA TYR A 129 -5.49 -12.54 -2.91
C TYR A 129 -5.24 -11.85 -4.25
N LEU A 130 -5.08 -10.54 -4.20
CA LEU A 130 -4.57 -9.72 -5.30
C LEU A 130 -3.42 -8.87 -4.77
N THR A 131 -2.29 -8.87 -5.48
CA THR A 131 -1.19 -7.92 -5.26
C THR A 131 -1.01 -7.17 -6.56
N GLU A 132 -1.09 -5.85 -6.47
CA GLU A 132 -1.03 -4.96 -7.62
C GLU A 132 -0.07 -3.80 -7.32
N PRO A 133 0.96 -3.56 -8.13
CA PRO A 133 1.33 -4.30 -9.35
C PRO A 133 1.68 -5.77 -9.12
N ALA A 134 1.43 -6.62 -10.13
CA ALA A 134 1.73 -8.05 -10.02
C ALA A 134 3.22 -8.36 -9.76
N TRP A 135 4.14 -7.53 -10.28
CA TRP A 135 5.58 -7.69 -10.08
C TRP A 135 6.00 -7.55 -8.61
N PHE A 136 5.21 -6.84 -7.79
CA PHE A 136 5.46 -6.69 -6.35
C PHE A 136 5.46 -8.02 -5.59
N LYS A 137 4.82 -9.06 -6.16
CA LYS A 137 4.87 -10.43 -5.61
C LYS A 137 6.28 -11.02 -5.59
N VAL A 138 7.18 -10.58 -6.49
CA VAL A 138 8.57 -11.03 -6.47
C VAL A 138 9.26 -10.58 -5.18
N ILE A 139 9.00 -9.34 -4.73
CA ILE A 139 9.55 -8.81 -3.48
C ILE A 139 9.10 -9.67 -2.28
N TYR A 140 7.88 -10.20 -2.29
CA TYR A 140 7.41 -11.09 -1.23
C TYR A 140 8.33 -12.32 -1.07
N PHE A 141 8.74 -12.95 -2.18
CA PHE A 141 9.69 -14.07 -2.13
C PHE A 141 11.05 -13.65 -1.56
N TRP A 142 11.57 -12.48 -1.94
CA TRP A 142 12.79 -11.95 -1.35
C TRP A 142 12.65 -11.70 0.14
N LYS A 143 11.51 -11.17 0.60
CA LYS A 143 11.26 -10.98 2.03
C LYS A 143 11.18 -12.31 2.80
N VAL A 144 10.65 -13.36 2.19
CA VAL A 144 10.52 -14.68 2.81
C VAL A 144 11.88 -15.40 2.88
N PHE A 145 12.65 -15.39 1.79
CA PHE A 145 13.88 -16.18 1.68
C PHE A 145 15.17 -15.40 2.02
N PHE A 146 15.16 -14.08 1.87
CA PHE A 146 16.31 -13.20 2.05
C PHE A 146 15.94 -11.92 2.82
N PRO A 147 15.32 -12.01 4.01
CA PRO A 147 14.86 -10.85 4.76
C PRO A 147 15.99 -9.88 5.12
N GLU A 148 17.20 -10.37 5.40
CA GLU A 148 18.37 -9.58 5.76
C GLU A 148 18.82 -8.69 4.59
N VAL A 149 18.66 -9.15 3.35
CA VAL A 149 18.98 -8.35 2.15
C VAL A 149 18.04 -7.17 2.05
N ILE A 150 16.74 -7.39 2.28
CA ILE A 150 15.74 -6.32 2.28
C ILE A 150 16.02 -5.30 3.39
N GLU A 151 16.34 -5.76 4.60
CA GLU A 151 16.69 -4.88 5.72
C GLU A 151 17.97 -4.09 5.48
N TRP A 152 19.01 -4.73 4.93
CA TRP A 152 20.25 -4.08 4.56
C TRP A 152 20.02 -2.99 3.51
N CYS A 153 19.26 -3.30 2.44
CA CYS A 153 18.86 -2.33 1.43
C CYS A 153 18.11 -1.16 2.06
N TYR A 154 17.15 -1.40 2.96
CA TYR A 154 16.43 -0.33 3.64
C TYR A 154 17.34 0.53 4.53
N ARG A 155 18.25 -0.08 5.29
CA ARG A 155 19.20 0.67 6.14
C ARG A 155 20.11 1.54 5.30
N LEU A 156 20.68 1.00 4.22
CA LEU A 156 21.58 1.70 3.32
C LEU A 156 20.88 2.84 2.59
N MET A 157 19.68 2.58 2.04
CA MET A 157 19.01 3.51 1.13
C MET A 157 18.13 4.54 1.85
N TYR A 158 17.66 4.27 3.07
CA TYR A 158 16.66 5.09 3.75
C TYR A 158 17.05 5.57 5.16
N MET A 159 17.94 4.87 5.88
CA MET A 159 18.21 5.17 7.30
C MET A 159 19.56 5.85 7.56
N ASN A 160 20.54 5.68 6.68
CA ASN A 160 21.93 6.13 6.91
C ASN A 160 22.23 7.56 6.39
N SER A 161 21.23 8.33 5.96
CA SER A 161 21.45 9.65 5.37
C SER A 161 20.30 10.60 5.66
N SER A 162 20.56 11.91 5.70
CA SER A 162 19.50 12.92 5.69
C SER A 162 18.64 12.74 4.42
N PRO A 163 17.34 13.10 4.41
CA PRO A 163 16.46 12.92 3.24
C PRO A 163 17.03 13.52 1.94
N GLN A 164 17.81 14.59 2.04
CA GLN A 164 18.50 15.20 0.89
C GLN A 164 19.72 14.40 0.40
N GLU A 165 20.34 13.58 1.25
CA GLU A 165 21.58 12.87 0.95
C GLU A 165 21.38 11.39 0.66
N ALA A 166 20.16 10.88 0.80
CA ALA A 166 19.81 9.47 0.59
C ALA A 166 20.33 8.98 -0.77
N PRO A 167 21.10 7.87 -0.82
CA PRO A 167 21.62 7.32 -2.07
C PRO A 167 20.52 7.00 -3.08
N SER A 168 19.35 6.55 -2.61
CA SER A 168 18.14 6.34 -3.41
C SER A 168 17.73 7.58 -4.20
N LYS A 169 17.67 8.73 -3.52
CA LYS A 169 17.32 10.02 -4.12
C LYS A 169 18.38 10.46 -5.13
N LYS A 170 19.67 10.36 -4.79
CA LYS A 170 20.77 10.70 -5.71
C LYS A 170 20.73 9.86 -6.98
N ILE A 171 20.52 8.56 -6.87
CA ILE A 171 20.39 7.66 -8.04
C ILE A 171 19.16 8.05 -8.87
N LEU A 172 18.03 8.30 -8.21
CA LEU A 172 16.78 8.67 -8.86
C LEU A 172 16.89 10.01 -9.62
N ASP A 173 17.57 11.00 -9.05
CA ASP A 173 17.82 12.32 -9.66
C ASP A 173 18.85 12.24 -10.80
N LEU A 174 19.96 11.51 -10.61
CA LEU A 174 21.04 11.36 -11.60
C LEU A 174 20.59 10.59 -12.85
N THR A 175 19.69 9.62 -12.70
CA THR A 175 19.22 8.78 -13.81
C THR A 175 18.03 9.38 -14.56
N GLY A 176 17.39 10.42 -14.02
CA GLY A 176 16.12 10.96 -14.55
C GLY A 176 14.97 9.94 -14.52
N ALA A 177 15.13 8.83 -13.78
CA ALA A 177 14.21 7.69 -13.82
C ALA A 177 12.81 8.04 -13.29
N LYS A 178 12.65 9.16 -12.57
CA LYS A 178 11.33 9.70 -12.17
C LYS A 178 10.39 9.81 -13.38
N ASN A 179 10.88 10.30 -14.51
CA ASN A 179 10.06 10.54 -15.71
C ASN A 179 9.48 9.25 -16.33
N ILE A 180 10.05 8.10 -15.99
CA ILE A 180 9.65 6.78 -16.51
C ILE A 180 8.88 5.99 -15.45
N LEU A 181 9.31 6.06 -14.19
CA LEU A 181 8.78 5.24 -13.10
C LEU A 181 7.52 5.81 -12.47
N TYR A 182 7.29 7.12 -12.59
CA TYR A 182 6.18 7.81 -11.95
C TYR A 182 5.16 8.33 -12.98
N PRO A 183 3.85 8.14 -12.74
CA PRO A 183 2.81 8.77 -13.54
C PRO A 183 2.90 10.29 -13.50
N SER A 184 2.39 10.95 -14.54
CA SER A 184 2.53 12.39 -14.76
C SER A 184 2.00 13.26 -13.62
N THR A 185 1.03 12.76 -12.87
CA THR A 185 0.42 13.40 -11.70
C THR A 185 1.31 13.47 -10.46
N LEU A 186 2.41 12.72 -10.41
CA LEU A 186 3.41 12.78 -9.32
C LEU A 186 4.49 13.83 -9.60
N HIS A 187 4.59 14.35 -10.83
CA HIS A 187 5.58 15.37 -11.21
C HIS A 187 5.17 16.78 -10.83
N THR A 188 3.88 17.02 -10.57
CA THR A 188 3.35 18.34 -10.22
C THR A 188 3.48 18.61 -8.72
N SER A 189 3.95 19.80 -8.35
CA SER A 189 4.02 20.28 -6.96
C SER A 189 2.69 20.83 -6.42
N GLU A 190 1.68 20.91 -7.26
CA GLU A 190 0.38 21.48 -6.91
C GLU A 190 -0.47 20.46 -6.15
N ILE A 191 -0.88 20.85 -4.95
CA ILE A 191 -1.82 20.10 -4.12
C ILE A 191 -3.18 20.16 -4.82
N LYS A 192 -3.78 18.99 -5.14
CA LYS A 192 -5.23 18.96 -5.42
C LYS A 192 -5.97 19.45 -4.17
N THR A 193 -6.55 20.63 -4.28
CA THR A 193 -7.53 21.22 -3.37
C THR A 193 -8.92 20.81 -3.86
N ASP A 194 -9.28 19.55 -3.59
CA ASP A 194 -10.67 19.10 -3.66
C ASP A 194 -11.15 18.75 -2.25
#